data_AF-A0A537M217-F1
#
_entry.id   AF-A0A537M217-F1
#
_cell.length_a   1.000
_cell.length_b   1.000
_cell.length_c   1.000
_cell.angle_alpha   90.00
_cell.angle_beta   90.00
_cell.angle_gamma   90.00
#
_symmetry.space_group_name_H-M   'P 1'
#
loop_
_entity.id
_entity.type
_entity.pdbx_description
1 polymer ?
#
loop_
_entity_poly.entity_id
_entity_poly.type
_entity_poly.pdbx_seq_one_letter_code
_entity_poly.pdbx_strand_id
1 'polypeptide(L)'
;MGDPKDRGLLVLRGRGGPSAARRRSRVPRVGRQAPMTFLWPPALLLFVLVPALIAVYVWMLRRPSRVRVRYSSLDLLTQAAAAGSPWRRHLPAGLYLLTLCTVIFTLARPMAPVPVPDNRTVVMLSIDVSRSMMAHDVVPTRIEAAKKAAIEFVRALPRGAKVGLVSFSSYATLVTPPTDDHDRVIQAINGLTLEFATAIGDGLLEAVYALPGRSRPENPPGSGVPQAVPPPAPDRLPPATVVL
;
A
#
# COMPACT_ATOMS: atom_id res chain seq x y z
N MET A 1 -24.60 -59.89 -55.14
CA MET A 1 -23.94 -60.03 -53.82
C MET A 1 -22.57 -59.37 -53.96
N GLY A 2 -22.50 -58.04 -53.82
CA GLY A 2 -21.32 -57.24 -54.17
C GLY A 2 -20.61 -56.73 -52.92
N ASP A 3 -19.34 -57.08 -52.79
CA ASP A 3 -18.39 -56.45 -51.88
C ASP A 3 -17.94 -55.09 -52.46
N PRO A 4 -17.85 -54.05 -51.62
CA PRO A 4 -16.75 -53.13 -51.76
C PRO A 4 -16.19 -52.71 -50.39
N LYS A 5 -15.10 -53.34 -49.98
CA LYS A 5 -14.10 -52.76 -49.06
C LYS A 5 -13.21 -51.79 -49.83
N ASP A 6 -13.59 -50.51 -49.84
CA ASP A 6 -12.64 -49.40 -49.95
C ASP A 6 -13.35 -48.07 -49.70
N ARG A 7 -13.31 -47.58 -48.44
CA ARG A 7 -13.55 -46.17 -48.12
C ARG A 7 -12.69 -45.72 -46.95
N GLY A 8 -11.63 -44.99 -47.30
CA GLY A 8 -11.54 -43.61 -46.86
C GLY A 8 -11.07 -43.39 -45.42
N LEU A 9 -9.76 -43.47 -45.27
CA LEU A 9 -8.94 -42.69 -44.34
C LEU A 9 -9.51 -41.25 -44.16
N LEU A 10 -9.89 -40.87 -42.94
CA LEU A 10 -9.91 -39.48 -42.45
C LEU A 10 -10.12 -39.47 -40.93
N VAL A 11 -9.12 -39.96 -40.21
CA VAL A 11 -9.03 -39.74 -38.76
C VAL A 11 -8.54 -38.32 -38.54
N LEU A 12 -9.44 -37.51 -37.99
CA LEU A 12 -9.27 -36.11 -37.65
C LEU A 12 -8.05 -35.91 -36.75
N ARG A 13 -7.10 -35.14 -37.29
CA ARG A 13 -5.91 -34.60 -36.65
C ARG A 13 -6.26 -33.91 -35.33
N GLY A 14 -5.88 -34.53 -34.21
CA GLY A 14 -5.95 -33.94 -32.88
C GLY A 14 -5.15 -32.63 -32.83
N ARG A 15 -5.86 -31.50 -32.75
CA ARG A 15 -5.28 -30.19 -32.48
C ARG A 15 -4.87 -30.16 -31.00
N GLY A 16 -3.57 -30.34 -30.75
CA GLY A 16 -2.98 -30.03 -29.44
C GLY A 16 -3.27 -28.58 -29.09
N GLY A 17 -4.10 -28.37 -28.07
CA GLY A 17 -4.35 -27.05 -27.51
C GLY A 17 -3.05 -26.50 -26.90
N PRO A 18 -2.79 -25.19 -27.02
CA PRO A 18 -1.59 -24.58 -26.47
C PRO A 18 -1.57 -24.76 -24.96
N SER A 19 -0.50 -25.42 -24.49
CA SER A 19 -0.13 -25.59 -23.10
C SER A 19 -0.29 -24.26 -22.37
N ALA A 20 -1.22 -24.22 -21.41
CA ALA A 20 -1.47 -23.08 -20.56
C ALA A 20 -0.17 -22.77 -19.79
N ALA A 21 0.58 -21.80 -20.32
CA ALA A 21 1.77 -21.28 -19.70
C ALA A 21 1.39 -20.83 -18.29
N ARG A 22 1.85 -21.62 -17.31
CA ARG A 22 1.67 -21.42 -15.88
C ARG A 22 2.30 -20.07 -15.53
N ARG A 23 1.48 -19.02 -15.64
CA ARG A 23 1.83 -17.64 -15.33
C ARG A 23 2.05 -17.61 -13.83
N ARG A 24 3.31 -17.83 -13.41
CA ARG A 24 3.73 -17.72 -12.02
C ARG A 24 3.38 -16.30 -11.58
N SER A 25 2.28 -16.18 -10.83
CA SER A 25 1.92 -14.98 -10.11
C SER A 25 3.09 -14.66 -9.18
N ARG A 26 3.90 -13.67 -9.56
CA ARG A 26 4.90 -13.10 -8.66
C ARG A 26 4.12 -12.52 -7.49
N VAL A 27 4.19 -13.20 -6.35
CA VAL A 27 3.76 -12.65 -5.06
C VAL A 27 4.49 -11.32 -4.89
N PRO A 28 3.79 -10.18 -4.78
CA PRO A 28 4.44 -8.90 -4.56
C PRO A 28 5.18 -9.00 -3.22
N ARG A 29 6.51 -8.87 -3.26
CA ARG A 29 7.34 -8.78 -2.06
C ARG A 29 6.88 -7.59 -1.23
N VAL A 30 6.14 -7.86 -0.16
CA VAL A 30 5.86 -6.92 0.92
C VAL A 30 7.21 -6.61 1.58
N GLY A 31 7.65 -5.36 1.52
CA GLY A 31 8.88 -4.93 2.18
C GLY A 31 9.85 -4.10 1.34
N ARG A 32 9.46 -3.61 0.15
CA ARG A 32 10.27 -2.58 -0.51
C ARG A 32 10.06 -1.25 0.22
N GLN A 33 10.90 -0.99 1.22
CA GLN A 33 11.08 0.34 1.81
C GLN A 33 11.21 1.32 0.64
N ALA A 34 10.26 2.25 0.51
CA ALA A 34 10.39 3.29 -0.49
C ALA A 34 11.66 4.10 -0.14
N PRO A 35 12.56 4.35 -1.10
CA PRO A 35 13.75 5.17 -0.84
C PRO A 35 13.29 6.53 -0.31
N MET A 36 14.03 7.13 0.63
CA MET A 36 13.74 8.48 1.11
C MET A 36 13.59 9.40 -0.10
N THR A 37 12.49 10.14 -0.14
CA THR A 37 12.21 11.08 -1.22
C THR A 37 12.47 12.48 -0.72
N PHE A 38 13.02 13.32 -1.61
CA PHE A 38 13.12 14.76 -1.36
C PHE A 38 11.92 15.41 -2.01
N LEU A 39 11.19 16.23 -1.24
CA LEU A 39 10.04 16.94 -1.80
C LEU A 39 10.51 17.92 -2.88
N TRP A 40 11.67 18.54 -2.68
CA TRP A 40 12.26 19.57 -3.56
C TRP A 40 13.69 19.17 -3.97
N PRO A 41 13.86 18.20 -4.88
CA PRO A 41 15.19 17.75 -5.34
C PRO A 41 16.12 18.88 -5.86
N PRO A 42 15.62 19.93 -6.56
CA PRO A 42 16.47 21.03 -7.03
C PRO A 42 17.18 21.82 -5.92
N ALA A 43 16.67 21.81 -4.69
CA ALA A 43 17.30 22.51 -3.56
C ALA A 43 18.71 21.97 -3.25
N LEU A 44 19.01 20.71 -3.62
CA LEU A 44 20.34 20.12 -3.46
C LEU A 44 21.40 20.78 -4.37
N LEU A 45 21.01 21.43 -5.46
CA LEU A 45 21.95 22.18 -6.31
C LEU A 45 22.60 23.35 -5.56
N LEU A 46 21.93 23.89 -4.54
CA LEU A 46 22.49 24.94 -3.70
C LEU A 46 23.72 24.48 -2.91
N PHE A 47 23.92 23.17 -2.76
CA PHE A 47 25.12 22.61 -2.14
C PHE A 47 26.40 22.87 -2.95
N VAL A 48 26.28 23.16 -4.27
CA VAL A 48 27.40 23.60 -5.11
C VAL A 48 27.95 24.97 -4.68
N LEU A 49 27.14 25.78 -3.97
CA LEU A 49 27.55 27.09 -3.47
C LEU A 49 28.53 26.98 -2.29
N VAL A 50 28.51 25.85 -1.57
CA VAL A 50 29.40 25.56 -0.44
C VAL A 50 30.87 25.46 -0.88
N PRO A 51 31.27 24.59 -1.85
CA PRO A 51 32.66 24.56 -2.33
C PRO A 51 33.06 25.86 -3.04
N ALA A 52 32.13 26.57 -3.69
CA ALA A 52 32.42 27.89 -4.28
C ALA A 52 32.81 28.92 -3.21
N LEU A 53 32.08 28.99 -2.09
CA LEU A 53 32.43 29.85 -0.96
C LEU A 53 33.76 29.47 -0.31
N ILE A 54 34.05 28.16 -0.19
CA ILE A 54 35.35 27.68 0.31
C ILE A 54 36.47 28.12 -0.64
N ALA A 55 36.28 27.99 -1.95
CA ALA A 55 37.25 28.42 -2.95
C ALA A 55 37.49 29.93 -2.91
N VAL A 56 36.44 30.74 -2.75
CA VAL A 56 36.55 32.20 -2.58
C VAL A 56 37.27 32.56 -1.28
N TYR A 57 36.95 31.87 -0.17
CA TYR A 57 37.63 32.06 1.10
C TYR A 57 39.13 31.75 0.99
N VAL A 58 39.49 30.58 0.44
CA VAL A 58 40.89 30.19 0.22
C VAL A 58 41.58 31.13 -0.75
N TRP A 59 40.89 31.59 -1.81
CA TRP A 59 41.42 32.56 -2.75
C TRP A 59 41.70 33.91 -2.08
N MET A 60 40.80 34.40 -1.22
CA MET A 60 41.02 35.61 -0.42
C MET A 60 42.18 35.44 0.57
N LEU A 61 42.33 34.27 1.19
CA LEU A 61 43.45 33.98 2.09
C LEU A 61 44.79 33.88 1.37
N ARG A 62 44.79 33.37 0.12
CA ARG A 62 45.98 33.26 -0.74
C ARG A 62 46.28 34.54 -1.50
N ARG A 63 45.34 35.49 -1.56
CA ARG A 63 45.55 36.77 -2.24
C ARG A 63 46.55 37.56 -1.41
N PRO A 64 47.78 37.84 -1.92
CA PRO A 64 48.70 38.68 -1.20
C PRO A 64 48.04 40.04 -1.01
N SER A 65 47.96 40.50 0.24
CA SER A 65 47.50 41.83 0.60
C SER A 65 48.40 42.87 -0.06
N ARG A 66 48.05 43.29 -1.28
CA ARG A 66 48.76 44.36 -2.01
C ARG A 66 48.50 45.74 -1.41
N VAL A 67 47.67 45.84 -0.37
CA VAL A 67 47.52 47.07 0.39
C VAL A 67 48.50 47.02 1.56
N ARG A 68 49.70 47.54 1.31
CA ARG A 68 50.73 47.79 2.30
C ARG A 68 50.30 48.99 3.13
N VAL A 69 49.31 48.82 4.01
CA VAL A 69 48.94 49.88 4.95
C VAL A 69 50.05 49.93 6.01
N ARG A 70 50.94 50.91 5.89
CA ARG A 70 51.90 51.29 6.94
C ARG A 70 51.11 51.88 8.12
N TYR A 71 50.58 51.03 8.99
CA TYR A 71 50.19 51.43 10.34
C TYR A 71 51.09 50.70 11.32
N SER A 72 51.82 51.46 12.16
CA SER A 72 52.69 50.93 13.22
C SER A 72 51.92 50.22 14.35
N SER A 73 50.59 50.23 14.29
CA SER A 73 49.70 49.45 15.16
C SER A 73 49.46 48.01 14.66
N LEU A 74 49.92 47.66 13.46
CA LEU A 74 49.80 46.29 12.95
C LEU A 74 50.78 45.32 13.60
N ASP A 75 51.91 45.78 14.15
CA ASP A 75 52.94 44.90 14.71
C ASP A 75 52.52 44.27 16.06
N LEU A 76 51.71 45.00 16.84
CA LEU A 76 51.11 44.47 18.07
C LEU A 76 49.91 43.56 17.78
N LEU A 77 49.18 43.82 16.70
CA LEU A 77 48.09 42.98 16.22
C LEU A 77 48.59 41.69 15.54
N THR A 78 49.72 41.73 14.83
CA THR A 78 50.36 40.55 14.24
C THR A 78 51.01 39.68 15.31
N GLN A 79 51.60 40.25 16.36
CA GLN A 79 52.12 39.47 17.50
C GLN A 79 51.00 38.79 18.31
N ALA A 80 49.87 39.47 18.53
CA ALA A 80 48.70 38.87 19.17
C ALA A 80 48.02 37.79 18.28
N ALA A 81 47.99 38.00 16.96
CA ALA A 81 47.47 37.00 16.01
C ALA A 81 48.42 35.81 15.82
N ALA A 82 49.74 36.01 15.94
CA ALA A 82 50.76 34.97 15.87
C ALA A 82 50.77 34.05 17.11
N ALA A 83 50.30 34.54 18.26
CA ALA A 83 50.14 33.74 19.47
C ALA A 83 48.90 32.82 19.44
N GLY A 84 47.99 33.03 18.50
CA GLY A 84 46.78 32.22 18.33
C GLY A 84 47.04 30.96 17.50
N SER A 85 46.49 29.82 17.93
CA SER A 85 46.50 28.59 17.11
C SER A 85 45.87 28.87 15.74
N PRO A 86 46.55 28.54 14.61
CA PRO A 86 46.06 28.84 13.26
C PRO A 86 44.70 28.18 12.99
N TRP A 87 44.40 27.05 13.65
CA TRP A 87 43.11 26.37 13.57
C TRP A 87 41.96 27.20 14.14
N ARG A 88 42.20 27.98 15.21
CA ARG A 88 41.17 28.83 15.82
C ARG A 88 40.71 29.97 14.92
N ARG A 89 41.56 30.39 13.96
CA ARG A 89 41.19 31.38 12.93
C ARG A 89 40.14 30.84 11.95
N HIS A 90 40.08 29.52 11.76
CA HIS A 90 39.13 28.87 10.84
C HIS A 90 37.84 28.40 11.52
N LEU A 91 37.78 28.40 12.86
CA LEU A 91 36.59 28.00 13.61
C LEU A 91 35.32 28.76 13.21
N PRO A 92 35.31 30.11 13.12
CA PRO A 92 34.11 30.84 12.71
C PRO A 92 33.67 30.51 11.27
N ALA A 93 34.61 30.33 10.35
CA ALA A 93 34.33 29.96 8.97
C ALA A 93 33.77 28.53 8.85
N GLY A 94 34.33 27.59 9.62
CA GLY A 94 33.84 26.22 9.70
C GLY A 94 32.42 26.13 10.28
N LEU A 95 32.15 26.89 11.35
CA LEU A 95 30.81 26.99 11.93
C LEU A 95 29.81 27.59 10.95
N TYR A 96 30.19 28.63 10.21
CA TYR A 96 29.33 29.22 9.19
C TYR A 96 28.98 28.22 8.08
N LEU A 97 29.96 27.47 7.56
CA LEU A 97 29.73 26.44 6.56
C LEU A 97 28.84 25.32 7.09
N LEU A 98 29.04 24.91 8.35
CA LEU A 98 28.19 23.91 8.99
C LEU A 98 26.74 24.37 9.05
N THR A 99 26.49 25.62 9.48
CA THR A 99 25.13 26.20 9.53
C THR A 99 24.51 26.28 8.13
N LEU A 100 25.29 26.67 7.11
CA LEU A 100 24.81 26.73 5.73
C LEU A 100 24.41 25.34 5.22
N CYS A 101 25.23 24.32 5.48
CA CYS A 101 24.92 22.94 5.13
C CYS A 101 23.65 22.44 5.83
N THR A 102 23.45 22.77 7.10
CA THR A 102 22.24 22.36 7.84
C THR A 102 21.01 23.07 7.29
N VAL A 103 21.09 24.36 6.97
CA VAL A 103 19.99 25.11 6.35
C VAL A 103 19.62 24.50 5.00
N ILE A 104 20.58 24.25 4.11
CA ILE A 104 20.33 23.63 2.80
C ILE A 104 19.69 22.25 2.95
N PHE A 105 20.19 21.43 3.89
CA PHE A 105 19.64 20.10 4.16
C PHE A 105 18.19 20.16 4.69
N THR A 106 17.89 21.07 5.62
CA THR A 106 16.51 21.26 6.11
C THR A 106 15.57 21.78 5.03
N LEU A 107 16.06 22.64 4.13
CA LEU A 107 15.29 23.17 3.00
C LEU A 107 14.95 22.09 1.98
N ALA A 108 15.82 21.09 1.80
CA ALA A 108 15.56 19.93 0.95
C ALA A 108 14.42 19.04 1.47
N ARG A 109 13.93 19.29 2.71
CA ARG A 109 12.83 18.57 3.37
C ARG A 109 12.97 17.05 3.20
N PRO A 110 13.97 16.42 3.85
CA PRO A 110 14.12 14.98 3.78
C PRO A 110 12.85 14.31 4.33
N MET A 111 12.13 13.61 3.46
CA MET A 111 10.94 12.87 3.84
C MET A 111 11.30 11.39 3.86
N ALA A 112 11.33 10.85 5.07
CA ALA A 112 11.34 9.41 5.29
C ALA A 112 9.89 8.94 5.32
N PRO A 113 9.40 8.20 4.31
CA PRO A 113 8.09 7.58 4.42
C PRO A 113 8.15 6.60 5.59
N VAL A 114 7.47 6.94 6.69
CA VAL A 114 7.27 5.99 7.79
C VAL A 114 6.32 4.92 7.24
N PRO A 115 6.74 3.65 7.16
CA PRO A 115 5.81 2.58 6.83
C PRO A 115 4.85 2.44 8.01
N VAL A 116 3.75 3.20 7.98
CA VAL A 116 2.60 2.92 8.82
C VAL A 116 2.15 1.51 8.41
N PRO A 117 2.04 0.54 9.35
CA PRO A 117 1.45 -0.74 9.06
C PRO A 117 0.07 -0.46 8.46
N ASP A 118 -0.07 -0.72 7.17
CA ASP A 118 -1.32 -0.52 6.46
C ASP A 118 -2.24 -1.65 6.95
N ASN A 119 -2.82 -1.53 8.15
CA ASN A 119 -3.86 -2.44 8.68
C ASN A 119 -5.17 -2.29 7.89
N ARG A 120 -5.10 -1.78 6.66
CA ARG A 120 -6.18 -1.74 5.67
C ARG A 120 -6.53 -3.11 5.10
N THR A 121 -6.16 -4.21 5.75
CA THR A 121 -6.70 -5.51 5.37
C THR A 121 -8.19 -5.49 5.67
N VAL A 122 -8.99 -5.55 4.61
CA VAL A 122 -10.45 -5.66 4.71
C VAL A 122 -10.84 -7.11 4.54
N VAL A 123 -11.51 -7.70 5.52
CA VAL A 123 -12.03 -9.05 5.44
C VAL A 123 -13.56 -9.00 5.37
N MET A 124 -14.14 -9.63 4.36
CA MET A 124 -15.59 -9.83 4.31
C MET A 124 -15.91 -11.27 4.66
N LEU A 125 -16.65 -11.48 5.74
CA LEU A 125 -17.28 -12.78 6.01
C LEU A 125 -18.58 -12.86 5.23
N SER A 126 -18.78 -13.95 4.51
CA SER A 126 -20.01 -14.26 3.80
C SER A 126 -20.55 -15.59 4.33
N ILE A 127 -21.59 -15.53 5.16
CA ILE A 127 -22.12 -16.71 5.88
C ILE A 127 -23.42 -17.19 5.21
N ASP A 128 -23.49 -18.49 4.91
CA ASP A 128 -24.72 -19.14 4.47
C ASP A 128 -25.71 -19.22 5.65
N VAL A 129 -26.91 -18.70 5.46
CA VAL A 129 -28.01 -18.78 6.44
C VAL A 129 -29.21 -19.56 5.88
N SER A 130 -29.02 -20.32 4.81
CA SER A 130 -30.06 -21.20 4.27
C SER A 130 -30.45 -22.30 5.26
N ARG A 131 -31.68 -22.81 5.10
CA ARG A 131 -32.21 -23.92 5.91
C ARG A 131 -31.30 -25.15 5.98
N SER A 132 -30.46 -25.39 4.96
CA SER A 132 -29.49 -26.49 4.99
C SER A 132 -28.49 -26.38 6.16
N MET A 133 -28.30 -25.17 6.70
CA MET A 133 -27.44 -24.90 7.86
C MET A 133 -28.07 -25.28 9.20
N MET A 134 -29.33 -25.74 9.21
CA MET A 134 -29.95 -26.41 10.37
C MET A 134 -29.46 -27.85 10.57
N ALA A 135 -28.67 -28.39 9.66
CA ALA A 135 -28.17 -29.75 9.76
C ALA A 135 -27.32 -29.93 11.04
N HIS A 136 -27.44 -31.11 11.65
CA HIS A 136 -26.78 -31.50 12.91
C HIS A 136 -25.56 -32.41 12.67
N ASP A 137 -25.08 -32.50 11.44
CA ASP A 137 -23.84 -33.20 11.09
C ASP A 137 -22.59 -32.51 11.68
N VAL A 138 -22.73 -31.25 12.09
CA VAL A 138 -21.80 -30.55 12.98
C VAL A 138 -22.56 -30.11 14.24
N VAL A 139 -22.05 -30.48 15.42
CA VAL A 139 -22.69 -30.16 16.70
C VAL A 139 -22.51 -28.67 17.05
N PRO A 140 -23.56 -27.96 17.52
CA PRO A 140 -24.94 -28.41 17.67
C PRO A 140 -25.72 -28.39 16.35
N THR A 141 -25.50 -27.37 15.52
CA THR A 141 -25.94 -27.30 14.12
C THR A 141 -24.86 -26.61 13.29
N ARG A 142 -24.87 -26.78 11.96
CA ARG A 142 -23.92 -26.10 11.06
C ARG A 142 -23.93 -24.57 11.25
N ILE A 143 -25.10 -23.95 11.43
CA ILE A 143 -25.19 -22.49 11.63
C ILE A 143 -24.52 -22.05 12.94
N GLU A 144 -24.74 -22.78 14.03
CA GLU A 144 -24.13 -22.46 15.32
C GLU A 144 -22.61 -22.71 15.31
N ALA A 145 -22.17 -23.77 14.63
CA ALA A 145 -20.74 -24.02 14.41
C ALA A 145 -20.09 -22.92 13.55
N ALA A 146 -20.76 -22.48 12.47
CA ALA A 146 -20.31 -21.40 11.61
C ALA A 146 -20.22 -20.06 12.37
N LYS A 147 -21.24 -19.72 13.18
CA LYS A 147 -21.22 -18.55 14.06
C LYS A 147 -20.02 -18.58 15.00
N LYS A 148 -19.78 -19.73 15.66
CA LYS A 148 -18.64 -19.90 16.57
C LYS A 148 -17.30 -19.70 15.85
N ALA A 149 -17.11 -20.37 14.71
CA ALA A 149 -15.88 -20.26 13.91
C ALA A 149 -15.67 -18.82 13.40
N ALA A 150 -16.73 -18.15 12.96
CA ALA A 150 -16.70 -16.75 12.54
C ALA A 150 -16.27 -15.83 13.68
N ILE A 151 -16.83 -16.01 14.89
CA ILE A 151 -16.47 -15.20 16.07
C ILE A 151 -15.01 -15.44 16.47
N GLU A 152 -14.55 -16.71 16.48
CA GLU A 152 -13.15 -17.05 16.77
C GLU A 152 -12.20 -16.43 15.73
N PHE A 153 -12.58 -16.47 14.44
CA PHE A 153 -11.83 -15.84 13.38
C PHE A 153 -11.73 -14.32 13.56
N VAL A 154 -12.85 -13.63 13.84
CA VAL A 154 -12.86 -12.18 14.06
C VAL A 154 -11.99 -11.80 15.26
N ARG A 155 -12.07 -12.55 16.37
CA ARG A 155 -11.25 -12.33 17.57
C ARG A 155 -9.75 -12.55 17.34
N ALA A 156 -9.38 -13.42 16.39
CA ALA A 156 -7.98 -13.69 16.05
C ALA A 156 -7.37 -12.60 15.16
N LEU A 157 -8.17 -11.71 14.58
CA LEU A 157 -7.67 -10.66 13.69
C LEU A 157 -6.92 -9.56 14.47
N PRO A 158 -5.87 -8.97 13.87
CA PRO A 158 -5.15 -7.85 14.48
C PRO A 158 -6.06 -6.64 14.71
N ARG A 159 -5.76 -5.86 15.76
CA ARG A 159 -6.43 -4.57 16.01
C ARG A 159 -6.28 -3.65 14.80
N GLY A 160 -7.38 -3.08 14.33
CA GLY A 160 -7.43 -2.20 13.16
C GLY A 160 -7.70 -2.89 11.82
N ALA A 161 -7.74 -4.22 11.76
CA ALA A 161 -8.26 -4.93 10.59
C ALA A 161 -9.77 -4.66 10.46
N LYS A 162 -10.22 -4.27 9.27
CA LYS A 162 -11.63 -4.00 9.02
C LYS A 162 -12.34 -5.28 8.64
N VAL A 163 -13.45 -5.59 9.30
CA VAL A 163 -14.27 -6.77 9.02
C VAL A 163 -15.67 -6.32 8.65
N GLY A 164 -16.24 -6.89 7.59
CA GLY A 164 -17.67 -6.78 7.29
C GLY A 164 -18.32 -8.14 7.21
N LEU A 165 -19.65 -8.15 7.26
CA LEU A 165 -20.48 -9.35 7.28
C LEU A 165 -21.56 -9.26 6.21
N VAL A 166 -21.62 -10.28 5.38
CA VAL A 166 -22.71 -10.59 4.45
C VAL A 166 -23.33 -11.90 4.88
N SER A 167 -24.66 -11.95 4.87
CA SER A 167 -25.41 -13.19 4.99
C SER A 167 -26.08 -13.50 3.67
N PHE A 168 -26.16 -14.76 3.28
CA PHE A 168 -26.86 -15.15 2.06
C PHE A 168 -27.76 -16.38 2.26
N SER A 169 -28.92 -16.33 1.63
CA SER A 169 -29.95 -17.36 1.55
C SER A 169 -30.49 -17.35 0.11
N SER A 170 -31.81 -17.34 -0.12
CA SER A 170 -32.45 -16.87 -1.37
C SER A 170 -31.91 -15.56 -1.95
N TYR A 171 -31.40 -14.64 -1.12
CA TYR A 171 -30.74 -13.40 -1.54
C TYR A 171 -29.58 -13.09 -0.59
N ALA A 172 -28.72 -12.14 -0.98
CA ALA A 172 -27.61 -11.67 -0.14
C ALA A 172 -27.91 -10.32 0.48
N THR A 173 -27.51 -10.16 1.75
CA THR A 173 -27.68 -8.92 2.49
C THR A 173 -26.37 -8.52 3.15
N LEU A 174 -25.98 -7.25 2.98
CA LEU A 174 -24.91 -6.65 3.75
C LEU A 174 -25.40 -6.38 5.18
N VAL A 175 -25.04 -7.25 6.12
CA VAL A 175 -25.44 -7.16 7.53
C VAL A 175 -24.61 -6.09 8.24
N THR A 176 -23.32 -6.02 7.96
CA THR A 176 -22.42 -5.02 8.55
C THR A 176 -21.37 -4.56 7.53
N PRO A 177 -21.33 -3.26 7.19
CA PRO A 177 -20.27 -2.70 6.36
C PRO A 177 -18.89 -2.89 7.02
N PRO A 178 -17.79 -2.94 6.24
CA PRO A 178 -16.43 -3.06 6.78
C PRO A 178 -16.10 -2.07 7.90
N THR A 179 -15.94 -2.57 9.12
CA THR A 179 -15.66 -1.79 10.33
C THR A 179 -14.51 -2.37 11.12
N ASP A 180 -13.79 -1.53 11.85
CA ASP A 180 -12.77 -1.92 12.83
C ASP A 180 -13.37 -2.25 14.20
N ASP A 181 -14.69 -2.02 14.40
CA ASP A 181 -15.44 -2.44 15.56
C ASP A 181 -15.77 -3.95 15.47
N HIS A 182 -14.86 -4.76 15.98
CA HIS A 182 -15.00 -6.22 15.98
C HIS A 182 -16.18 -6.69 16.84
N ASP A 183 -16.52 -5.98 17.91
CA ASP A 183 -17.63 -6.35 18.80
C ASP A 183 -18.98 -6.18 18.08
N ARG A 184 -19.14 -5.13 17.28
CA ARG A 184 -20.32 -4.94 16.43
C ARG A 184 -20.50 -6.08 15.42
N VAL A 185 -19.41 -6.55 14.81
CA VAL A 185 -19.44 -7.68 13.86
C VAL A 185 -19.81 -8.98 14.59
N ILE A 186 -19.27 -9.22 15.79
CA ILE A 186 -19.61 -10.38 16.62
C ILE A 186 -21.09 -10.37 17.01
N GLN A 187 -21.64 -9.21 17.37
CA GLN A 187 -23.08 -9.07 17.65
C GLN A 187 -23.92 -9.38 16.41
N ALA A 188 -23.51 -8.90 15.24
CA ALA A 188 -24.18 -9.18 13.98
C ALA A 188 -24.15 -10.68 13.61
N ILE A 189 -23.02 -11.37 13.85
CA ILE A 189 -22.91 -12.83 13.66
C ILE A 189 -23.91 -13.58 14.56
N ASN A 190 -23.99 -13.20 15.83
CA ASN A 190 -24.92 -13.84 16.78
C ASN A 190 -26.39 -13.67 16.36
N GLY A 191 -26.73 -12.51 15.79
CA GLY A 191 -28.08 -12.18 15.31
C GLY A 191 -28.50 -12.85 14.00
N LEU A 192 -27.64 -13.65 13.36
CA LEU A 192 -28.01 -14.32 12.11
C LEU A 192 -29.14 -15.35 12.33
N THR A 193 -30.17 -15.25 11.49
CA THR A 193 -31.34 -16.12 11.46
C THR A 193 -31.40 -16.92 10.17
N LEU A 194 -32.00 -18.11 10.23
CA LEU A 194 -32.12 -18.99 9.08
C LEU A 194 -33.22 -18.53 8.13
N GLU A 195 -32.96 -18.71 6.84
CA GLU A 195 -33.87 -18.36 5.75
C GLU A 195 -33.98 -19.49 4.71
N PHE A 196 -34.87 -19.31 3.75
CA PHE A 196 -35.14 -20.30 2.71
C PHE A 196 -34.23 -20.11 1.49
N ALA A 197 -33.96 -21.22 0.79
CA ALA A 197 -33.13 -21.31 -0.42
C ALA A 197 -31.69 -20.81 -0.24
N THR A 198 -30.90 -20.95 -1.30
CA THR A 198 -29.45 -20.66 -1.30
C THR A 198 -29.04 -20.02 -2.63
N ALA A 199 -28.45 -18.83 -2.56
CA ALA A 199 -27.98 -18.01 -3.66
C ALA A 199 -26.54 -17.55 -3.35
N ILE A 200 -25.60 -18.49 -3.39
CA ILE A 200 -24.18 -18.25 -3.09
C ILE A 200 -23.57 -17.18 -4.02
N GLY A 201 -24.01 -17.14 -5.29
CA GLY A 201 -23.53 -16.17 -6.27
C GLY A 201 -23.80 -14.73 -5.84
N ASP A 202 -25.00 -14.47 -5.34
CA ASP A 202 -25.37 -13.15 -4.83
C ASP A 202 -24.59 -12.81 -3.55
N GLY A 203 -24.35 -13.81 -2.69
CA GLY A 203 -23.54 -13.65 -1.47
C GLY A 203 -22.12 -13.17 -1.78
N LEU A 204 -21.46 -13.83 -2.73
CA LEU A 204 -20.12 -13.46 -3.15
C LEU A 204 -20.09 -12.07 -3.83
N LEU A 205 -21.05 -11.79 -4.70
CA LEU A 205 -21.12 -10.50 -5.39
C LEU A 205 -21.35 -9.35 -4.41
N GLU A 206 -22.26 -9.50 -3.45
CA GLU A 206 -22.52 -8.50 -2.42
C GLU A 206 -21.28 -8.27 -1.54
N ALA A 207 -20.57 -9.34 -1.16
CA ALA A 207 -19.31 -9.23 -0.42
C ALA A 207 -18.24 -8.48 -1.21
N VAL A 208 -18.14 -8.70 -2.53
CA VAL A 208 -17.22 -7.97 -3.40
C VAL A 208 -17.62 -6.50 -3.52
N TYR A 209 -18.90 -6.19 -3.73
CA TYR A 209 -19.35 -4.80 -3.88
C TYR A 209 -19.25 -3.99 -2.58
N ALA A 210 -19.36 -4.64 -1.43
CA ALA A 210 -19.19 -4.01 -0.12
C ALA A 210 -17.73 -3.63 0.20
N LEU A 211 -16.75 -4.13 -0.57
CA LEU A 211 -15.34 -3.78 -0.34
C LEU A 211 -15.04 -2.33 -0.74
N PRO A 212 -14.19 -1.61 0.01
CA PRO A 212 -13.84 -0.23 -0.32
C PRO A 212 -13.27 -0.07 -1.73
N GLY A 213 -13.79 0.93 -2.46
CA GLY A 213 -13.38 1.22 -3.84
C GLY A 213 -13.97 0.30 -4.90
N ARG A 214 -14.90 -0.60 -4.52
CA ARG A 214 -15.76 -1.32 -5.45
C ARG A 214 -17.17 -0.73 -5.40
N SER A 215 -17.88 -0.79 -6.52
CA SER A 215 -19.23 -0.27 -6.66
C SER A 215 -20.15 -1.32 -7.26
N ARG A 216 -21.41 -1.31 -6.81
CA ARG A 216 -22.48 -2.08 -7.45
C ARG A 216 -22.75 -1.46 -8.83
N PRO A 217 -22.80 -2.26 -9.91
CA PRO A 217 -23.25 -1.76 -11.20
C PRO A 217 -24.68 -1.21 -11.05
N GLU A 218 -24.95 -0.02 -11.59
CA GLU A 218 -26.30 0.56 -11.61
C GLU A 218 -27.28 -0.32 -12.40
N ASN A 219 -26.75 -1.02 -13.41
CA ASN A 219 -27.52 -1.88 -14.32
C ASN A 219 -27.10 -3.35 -14.18
N PRO A 220 -28.05 -4.30 -14.03
CA PRO A 220 -27.75 -5.73 -14.00
C PRO A 220 -27.03 -6.18 -15.28
N PRO A 221 -26.08 -7.12 -15.21
CA PRO A 221 -25.48 -7.73 -16.40
C PRO A 221 -26.56 -8.33 -17.31
N GLY A 222 -26.58 -7.97 -18.59
CA GLY A 222 -27.54 -8.51 -19.57
C GLY A 222 -28.85 -7.72 -19.73
N SER A 223 -29.01 -6.59 -19.04
CA SER A 223 -30.18 -5.71 -19.15
C SER A 223 -30.28 -4.91 -20.46
N GLY A 224 -29.29 -5.02 -21.37
CA GLY A 224 -29.25 -4.30 -22.65
C GLY A 224 -28.99 -2.79 -22.54
N VAL A 225 -29.08 -2.22 -21.34
CA VAL A 225 -28.70 -0.83 -21.06
C VAL A 225 -27.17 -0.72 -20.92
N PRO A 226 -26.55 0.31 -21.53
CA PRO A 226 -25.11 0.54 -21.37
C PRO A 226 -24.74 0.66 -19.89
N GLN A 227 -23.69 -0.03 -19.46
CA GLN A 227 -23.17 0.18 -18.11
C GLN A 227 -22.56 1.58 -18.04
N ALA A 228 -22.94 2.33 -17.02
CA ALA A 228 -22.26 3.58 -16.69
C ALA A 228 -20.78 3.27 -16.49
N VAL A 229 -19.90 4.06 -17.13
CA VAL A 229 -18.46 3.90 -16.96
C VAL A 229 -18.16 4.14 -15.48
N PRO A 230 -17.66 3.14 -14.74
CA PRO A 230 -17.38 3.33 -13.32
C PRO A 230 -16.34 4.45 -13.15
N PRO A 231 -16.42 5.23 -12.05
CA PRO A 231 -15.40 6.22 -11.75
C PRO A 231 -14.01 5.58 -11.77
N PRO A 232 -12.96 6.33 -12.17
CA PRO A 232 -11.62 5.79 -12.26
C PRO A 232 -11.23 5.13 -10.94
N ALA A 233 -10.82 3.86 -11.02
CA ALA A 233 -10.44 3.09 -9.85
C ALA A 233 -9.29 3.81 -9.12
N PRO A 234 -9.30 3.85 -7.77
CA PRO A 234 -8.20 4.46 -7.04
C PRO A 234 -6.88 3.76 -7.36
N ASP A 235 -5.78 4.53 -7.42
CA ASP A 235 -4.43 4.06 -7.77
C ASP A 235 -3.96 2.85 -6.94
N ARG A 236 -4.57 2.64 -5.76
CA ARG A 236 -4.32 1.48 -4.90
C ARG A 236 -5.56 1.09 -4.12
N LEU A 237 -6.07 -0.12 -4.40
CA LEU A 237 -7.09 -0.74 -3.56
C LEU A 237 -6.44 -1.39 -2.33
N PRO A 238 -7.10 -1.34 -1.15
CA PRO A 238 -6.63 -2.07 0.01
C PRO A 238 -6.64 -3.58 -0.26
N PRO A 239 -5.68 -4.35 0.32
CA PRO A 239 -5.74 -5.80 0.25
C PRO A 239 -7.03 -6.28 0.93
N ALA A 240 -7.80 -7.10 0.20
CA ALA A 240 -9.08 -7.58 0.68
C ALA A 240 -9.26 -9.07 0.39
N THR A 241 -9.90 -9.76 1.33
CA THR A 241 -10.20 -11.19 1.24
C THR A 241 -11.67 -11.42 1.57
N VAL A 242 -12.36 -12.21 0.75
CA VAL A 242 -13.69 -12.72 1.07
C VAL A 242 -13.52 -14.13 1.63
N VAL A 243 -14.11 -14.37 2.80
CA VAL A 243 -14.13 -15.66 3.48
C VAL A 243 -15.57 -16.18 3.44
N LEU A 244 -15.74 -17.38 2.89
CA LEU A 244 -17.01 -18.11 2.79
C LEU A 244 -17.06 -19.22 3.84
#